data_AF-A0A2A6Z7P3-F1
#
_entry.id   AF-A0A2A6Z7P3-F1
#
_cell.length_a   1.000
_cell.length_b   1.000
_cell.length_c   1.000
_cell.angle_alpha   90.00
_cell.angle_beta   90.00
_cell.angle_gamma   90.00
#
_symmetry.space_group_name_H-M   'P 1'
#
loop_
_entity.id
_entity.type
_entity.pdbx_description
1 polymer ?
#
loop_
_entity_poly.entity_id
_entity_poly.type
_entity_poly.pdbx_seq_one_letter_code
_entity_poly.pdbx_strand_id
1 'polypeptide(L)'
;MAQLTYTYDAGKIAEHGLDQMRFELGDTMVEGGVETCALSDQEYKAVIEAYPHWKRAKLACVESILRRFSYEVDTKVGELNLSLSDRLDYWKKLYSDLKADVNASAPVANPAAIGGQHYFYAGMMENHGTGGRGGGGHVLP
;
A
#
# COMPACT_ATOMS: atom_id res chain seq x y z
N MET A 1 10.22 -8.96 28.70
CA MET A 1 10.09 -8.15 27.47
C MET A 1 9.70 -9.11 26.36
N ALA A 2 8.73 -8.77 25.51
CA ALA A 2 8.38 -9.64 24.39
C ALA A 2 9.60 -9.77 23.47
N GLN A 3 10.01 -11.00 23.16
CA GLN A 3 11.17 -11.25 22.32
C GLN A 3 10.78 -11.00 20.87
N LEU A 4 11.54 -10.14 20.18
CA LEU A 4 11.35 -9.90 18.76
C LEU A 4 11.71 -11.16 17.97
N THR A 5 10.88 -11.51 16.99
CA THR A 5 11.11 -12.64 16.09
C THR A 5 11.43 -12.13 14.70
N TYR A 6 12.21 -12.94 13.98
CA TYR A 6 12.66 -12.67 12.62
C TYR A 6 12.53 -13.97 11.86
N THR A 7 11.49 -14.07 11.03
CA THR A 7 11.16 -15.28 10.29
C THR A 7 10.86 -14.96 8.84
N TYR A 8 11.20 -15.89 7.95
CA TYR A 8 10.89 -15.79 6.53
C TYR A 8 10.63 -17.19 5.96
N ASP A 9 9.47 -17.37 5.36
CA ASP A 9 9.02 -18.58 4.68
C ASP A 9 8.58 -18.25 3.25
N ALA A 10 9.40 -18.66 2.28
CA ALA A 10 9.13 -18.43 0.86
C ALA A 10 7.83 -19.11 0.38
N GLY A 11 7.35 -20.16 1.05
CA GLY A 11 6.10 -20.83 0.73
C GLY A 11 4.85 -19.97 1.01
N LYS A 12 4.98 -18.94 1.85
CA LYS A 12 3.86 -18.09 2.32
C LYS A 12 3.77 -16.75 1.61
N ILE A 13 4.59 -16.51 0.59
CA ILE A 13 4.57 -15.25 -0.19
C ILE A 13 3.19 -15.01 -0.82
N ALA A 14 2.44 -16.07 -1.15
CA ALA A 14 1.10 -15.95 -1.72
C ALA A 14 0.02 -15.54 -0.71
N GLU A 15 0.31 -15.53 0.60
CA GLU A 15 -0.69 -15.32 1.66
C GLU A 15 -0.97 -13.84 1.97
N HIS A 16 -0.34 -12.90 1.25
CA HIS A 16 -0.52 -11.46 1.50
C HIS A 16 -0.20 -11.02 2.94
N GLY A 17 0.81 -11.66 3.54
CA GLY A 17 1.23 -11.43 4.92
C GLY A 17 2.69 -11.00 5.07
N LEU A 18 3.26 -11.33 6.23
CA LEU A 18 4.65 -11.02 6.61
C LEU A 18 5.66 -11.37 5.51
N ASP A 19 5.61 -12.60 5.01
CA ASP A 19 6.61 -13.14 4.10
C ASP A 19 6.60 -12.44 2.74
N GLN A 20 5.42 -12.05 2.24
CA GLN A 20 5.33 -11.24 1.03
C GLN A 20 5.95 -9.85 1.24
N MET A 21 5.65 -9.19 2.38
CA MET A 21 6.20 -7.85 2.64
C MET A 21 7.72 -7.89 2.75
N ARG A 22 8.28 -8.89 3.45
CA ARG A 22 9.73 -9.12 3.52
C ARG A 22 10.34 -9.37 2.14
N PHE A 23 9.71 -10.24 1.34
CA PHE A 23 10.16 -10.52 -0.02
C PHE A 23 10.18 -9.27 -0.90
N GLU A 24 9.09 -8.50 -0.92
CA GLU A 24 8.97 -7.31 -1.76
C GLU A 24 9.92 -6.17 -1.35
N LEU A 25 10.29 -6.10 -0.07
CA LEU A 25 11.25 -5.12 0.44
C LEU A 25 12.70 -5.62 0.42
N GLY A 26 12.93 -6.89 0.04
CA GLY A 26 14.26 -7.50 0.07
C GLY A 26 14.78 -7.81 1.48
N ASP A 27 13.92 -7.81 2.50
CA ASP A 27 14.26 -8.05 3.91
C ASP A 27 14.12 -9.54 4.28
N THR A 28 14.80 -10.41 3.52
CA THR A 28 14.71 -11.88 3.63
C THR A 28 15.84 -12.52 4.41
N MET A 29 16.92 -11.78 4.69
CA MET A 29 18.09 -12.26 5.44
C MET A 29 17.81 -12.24 6.96
N VAL A 30 17.09 -13.24 7.44
CA VAL A 30 16.61 -13.30 8.84
C VAL A 30 17.60 -13.86 9.87
N GLU A 31 18.67 -14.52 9.42
CA GLU A 31 19.66 -15.19 10.29
C GLU A 31 20.38 -14.24 11.26
N GLY A 32 20.59 -12.99 10.87
CA GLY A 32 21.23 -11.98 11.72
C GLY A 32 20.25 -11.24 12.66
N GLY A 33 18.97 -11.62 12.65
CA GLY A 33 17.94 -11.03 13.53
C GLY A 33 17.92 -9.51 13.43
N VAL A 34 18.13 -8.83 14.57
CA VAL A 34 18.10 -7.37 14.66
C VAL A 34 19.17 -6.67 13.81
N GLU A 35 20.32 -7.31 13.59
CA GLU A 35 21.46 -6.69 12.90
C GLU A 35 21.27 -6.66 11.38
N THR A 36 20.58 -7.67 10.83
CA THR A 36 20.37 -7.79 9.37
C THR A 36 18.97 -7.39 8.94
N CYS A 37 17.96 -7.66 9.76
CA CYS A 37 16.57 -7.38 9.38
C CYS A 37 16.27 -5.89 9.50
N ALA A 38 15.57 -5.35 8.50
CA ALA A 38 15.12 -3.97 8.52
C ALA A 38 14.04 -3.73 9.58
N LEU A 39 13.12 -4.68 9.76
CA LEU A 39 12.09 -4.68 10.80
C LEU A 39 11.85 -6.10 11.36
N SER A 40 11.32 -6.16 12.58
CA SER A 40 10.86 -7.40 13.22
C SER A 40 9.53 -7.89 12.64
N ASP A 41 9.22 -9.18 12.85
CA ASP A 41 7.94 -9.75 12.39
C ASP A 41 6.73 -9.02 12.99
N GLN A 42 6.89 -8.50 14.20
CA GLN A 42 5.82 -7.86 14.96
C GLN A 42 5.53 -6.47 14.40
N GLU A 43 6.56 -5.75 13.99
CA GLU A 43 6.42 -4.45 13.31
C GLU A 43 5.75 -4.62 11.95
N TYR A 44 6.17 -5.62 11.15
CA TYR A 44 5.52 -5.90 9.87
C TYR A 44 4.04 -6.24 10.05
N LYS A 45 3.71 -7.15 10.97
CA LYS A 45 2.32 -7.52 11.24
C LYS A 45 1.49 -6.34 11.70
N ALA A 46 2.02 -5.52 12.61
CA ALA A 46 1.33 -4.32 13.11
C ALA A 46 1.05 -3.32 11.98
N VAL A 47 2.01 -3.10 11.06
CA VAL A 47 1.80 -2.20 9.91
C VAL A 47 0.80 -2.79 8.91
N ILE A 48 0.87 -4.07 8.61
CA ILE A 48 -0.09 -4.73 7.71
C ILE A 48 -1.51 -4.64 8.28
N GLU A 49 -1.69 -4.84 9.58
CA GLU A 49 -2.99 -4.73 10.25
C GLU A 49 -3.51 -3.28 10.28
N ALA A 50 -2.63 -2.30 10.50
CA ALA A 50 -3.00 -0.89 10.56
C ALA A 50 -3.42 -0.30 9.20
N TYR A 51 -2.95 -0.86 8.08
CA TYR A 51 -3.19 -0.35 6.73
C TYR A 51 -3.87 -1.38 5.84
N PRO A 52 -5.20 -1.29 5.63
CA PRO A 52 -5.96 -2.25 4.82
C PRO A 52 -5.52 -2.32 3.35
N HIS A 53 -4.88 -1.27 2.84
CA HIS A 53 -4.37 -1.22 1.48
C HIS A 53 -2.89 -1.59 1.44
N TRP A 54 -2.57 -2.68 0.75
CA TRP A 54 -1.20 -3.23 0.65
C TRP A 54 -0.14 -2.19 0.25
N LYS A 55 -0.44 -1.35 -0.75
CA LYS A 55 0.49 -0.29 -1.19
C LYS A 55 0.77 0.75 -0.09
N ARG A 56 -0.23 1.07 0.74
CA ARG A 56 -0.06 1.99 1.88
C ARG A 56 0.70 1.33 3.02
N ALA A 57 0.42 0.06 3.31
CA ALA A 57 1.18 -0.74 4.28
C ALA A 57 2.67 -0.78 3.89
N LYS A 58 2.96 -1.10 2.62
CA LYS A 58 4.33 -1.10 2.10
C LYS A 58 5.01 0.27 2.22
N LEU A 59 4.31 1.35 1.87
CA LEU A 59 4.84 2.71 2.02
C LEU A 59 5.21 3.02 3.48
N ALA A 60 4.34 2.64 4.43
CA ALA A 60 4.60 2.83 5.85
C ALA A 60 5.81 2.01 6.35
N CYS A 61 5.97 0.76 5.88
CA CYS A 61 7.16 -0.04 6.15
C CYS A 61 8.43 0.65 5.64
N VAL A 62 8.44 1.10 4.37
CA VAL A 62 9.58 1.80 3.76
C VAL A 62 9.92 3.08 4.52
N GLU A 63 8.91 3.84 4.97
CA GLU A 63 9.11 5.05 5.76
C GLU A 63 9.78 4.76 7.12
N SER A 64 9.40 3.65 7.78
CA SER A 64 10.05 3.19 9.01
C SER A 64 11.51 2.81 8.77
N ILE A 65 11.79 2.05 7.71
CA ILE A 65 13.14 1.64 7.31
C ILE A 65 14.03 2.85 6.98
N LEU A 66 13.48 3.84 6.29
CA LEU A 66 14.17 5.09 5.98
C LEU A 66 14.57 5.84 7.26
N ARG A 67 13.66 5.92 8.24
CA ARG A 67 13.97 6.54 9.55
C ARG A 67 15.07 5.77 10.28
N ARG A 68 15.06 4.44 10.20
CA ARG A 68 16.10 3.59 10.77
C ARG A 68 17.47 3.86 10.13
N PHE A 69 17.56 4.03 8.81
CA PHE A 69 18.86 4.29 8.18
C PHE A 69 19.26 5.78 8.17
N SER A 70 18.41 6.68 8.67
CA SER A 70 18.66 8.13 8.61
C SER A 70 19.87 8.60 9.43
N TYR A 71 20.31 7.83 10.42
CA TYR A 71 21.49 8.14 11.24
C TYR A 71 22.79 7.52 10.69
N GLU A 72 22.73 6.68 9.66
CA GLU A 72 23.92 6.08 9.07
C GLU A 72 24.68 7.13 8.26
N VAL A 73 25.96 7.34 8.61
CA VAL A 73 26.86 8.27 7.94
C VAL A 73 28.00 7.50 7.30
N ASP A 74 28.60 8.09 6.26
CA ASP A 74 29.78 7.50 5.65
C ASP A 74 30.94 7.44 6.64
N THR A 75 31.58 6.28 6.71
CA THR A 75 32.69 6.06 7.63
C THR A 75 33.96 5.82 6.84
N LYS A 76 34.99 6.58 7.18
CA LYS A 76 36.34 6.39 6.66
C LYS A 76 37.29 6.05 7.81
N VAL A 77 37.86 4.85 7.77
CA VAL A 77 38.81 4.36 8.76
C VAL A 77 40.06 3.86 8.04
N GLY A 78 41.10 4.70 8.02
CA GLY A 78 42.34 4.40 7.29
C GLY A 78 42.11 4.31 5.78
N GLU A 79 42.44 3.16 5.19
CA GLU A 79 42.19 2.86 3.77
C GLU A 79 40.76 2.38 3.49
N LEU A 80 40.02 1.96 4.53
CA LEU A 80 38.64 1.52 4.40
C LEU A 80 37.71 2.74 4.29
N ASN A 81 36.94 2.80 3.20
CA ASN A 81 35.86 3.76 3.02
C ASN A 81 34.55 2.98 2.86
N LEU A 82 33.55 3.31 3.69
CA LEU A 82 32.21 2.73 3.62
C LEU A 82 31.20 3.86 3.34
N SER A 83 30.53 3.78 2.20
CA SER A 83 29.46 4.70 1.81
C SER A 83 28.11 4.19 2.33
N LEU A 84 27.85 4.38 3.63
CA LEU A 84 26.61 3.90 4.25
C LEU A 84 25.43 4.82 3.93
N SER A 85 25.68 6.09 3.63
CA SER A 85 24.65 7.06 3.26
C SER A 85 23.94 6.71 1.94
N ASP A 86 24.61 5.98 1.04
CA ASP A 86 24.03 5.50 -0.23
C ASP A 86 22.76 4.65 0.00
N ARG A 87 22.72 3.90 1.11
CA ARG A 87 21.55 3.09 1.48
C ARG A 87 20.34 3.96 1.76
N LEU A 88 20.54 5.08 2.46
CA LEU A 88 19.48 6.03 2.76
C LEU A 88 18.88 6.61 1.46
N ASP A 89 19.73 6.91 0.47
CA ASP A 89 19.29 7.47 -0.80
C ASP A 89 18.50 6.47 -1.64
N TYR A 90 18.88 5.19 -1.62
CA TYR A 90 18.05 4.12 -2.20
C TYR A 90 16.64 4.08 -1.58
N TRP A 91 16.54 4.07 -0.24
CA TRP A 91 15.25 4.04 0.44
C TRP A 91 14.42 5.30 0.23
N LYS A 92 15.04 6.48 0.17
CA LYS A 92 14.37 7.75 -0.18
C LYS A 92 13.77 7.69 -1.56
N LYS A 93 14.50 7.16 -2.55
CA LYS A 93 13.99 7.00 -3.92
C LYS A 93 12.83 6.02 -3.98
N LEU A 94 12.97 4.86 -3.33
CA LEU A 94 11.89 3.88 -3.26
C LEU A 94 10.64 4.49 -2.60
N TYR A 95 10.81 5.25 -1.51
CA TYR A 95 9.72 5.97 -0.85
C TYR A 95 9.04 6.99 -1.78
N SER A 96 9.81 7.80 -2.53
CA SER A 96 9.23 8.78 -3.45
C SER A 96 8.43 8.13 -4.56
N ASP A 97 8.94 7.04 -5.13
CA ASP A 97 8.29 6.31 -6.21
C ASP A 97 6.99 5.65 -5.72
N LEU A 98 7.04 4.97 -4.56
CA LEU A 98 5.84 4.37 -3.94
C LEU A 98 4.80 5.42 -3.54
N LYS A 99 5.24 6.57 -3.04
CA LYS A 99 4.34 7.67 -2.68
C LYS A 99 3.65 8.26 -3.90
N ALA A 100 4.36 8.40 -5.01
CA ALA A 100 3.77 8.81 -6.29
C ALA A 100 2.72 7.78 -6.75
N ASP A 101 3.04 6.49 -6.70
CA ASP A 101 2.12 5.41 -7.09
C ASP A 101 0.87 5.33 -6.21
N VAL A 102 1.02 5.52 -4.89
CA VAL A 102 -0.10 5.56 -3.95
C VAL A 102 -0.99 6.77 -4.22
N ASN A 103 -0.41 7.93 -4.53
CA ASN A 103 -1.16 9.15 -4.84
C ASN A 103 -1.82 9.11 -6.21
N ALA A 104 -1.22 8.42 -7.19
CA ALA A 104 -1.80 8.20 -8.51
C ALA A 104 -3.00 7.23 -8.48
N SER A 105 -3.21 6.52 -7.37
CA SER A 105 -4.36 5.63 -7.22
C SER A 105 -5.66 6.44 -7.22
N ALA A 106 -6.57 6.10 -8.13
CA ALA A 106 -7.86 6.77 -8.27
C ALA A 106 -8.64 6.77 -6.94
N PRO A 107 -9.34 7.87 -6.60
CA PRO A 107 -10.19 7.91 -5.42
C PRO A 107 -11.27 6.84 -5.55
N VAL A 108 -11.29 5.89 -4.61
CA VAL A 108 -12.37 4.92 -4.51
C VAL A 108 -13.53 5.63 -3.82
N ALA A 109 -14.65 5.75 -4.53
CA ALA A 109 -15.83 6.38 -3.97
C ALA A 109 -16.42 5.49 -2.85
N ASN A 110 -16.84 6.12 -1.75
CA ASN A 110 -17.39 5.42 -0.59
C ASN A 110 -18.69 4.69 -1.00
N PRO A 111 -18.78 3.35 -0.92
CA PRO A 111 -19.98 2.62 -1.33
C PRO A 111 -21.27 3.10 -0.66
N ALA A 112 -21.20 3.54 0.61
CA ALA A 112 -22.35 4.10 1.33
C ALA A 112 -22.82 5.44 0.75
N ALA A 113 -21.94 6.20 0.09
CA ALA A 113 -22.28 7.48 -0.54
C ALA A 113 -22.87 7.31 -1.94
N ILE A 114 -22.65 6.16 -2.61
CA ILE A 114 -23.10 5.91 -3.99
C ILE A 114 -24.28 4.92 -4.03
N GLY A 115 -24.45 4.09 -3.00
CA GLY A 115 -25.49 3.05 -2.95
C GLY A 115 -26.86 3.52 -2.46
N GLY A 116 -27.02 4.79 -2.10
CA GLY A 116 -28.30 5.35 -1.66
C GLY A 116 -29.26 5.64 -2.83
N GLN A 117 -30.56 5.81 -2.52
CA GLN A 117 -31.55 6.29 -3.48
C GLN A 117 -31.06 7.62 -4.10
N HIS A 118 -30.87 7.65 -5.41
CA HIS A 118 -30.40 8.85 -6.10
C HIS A 118 -31.52 9.90 -6.16
N TYR A 119 -31.19 11.16 -5.83
CA TYR A 119 -32.14 12.28 -5.94
C TYR A 119 -32.73 12.41 -7.35
N PHE A 120 -31.93 12.09 -8.37
CA PHE A 120 -32.38 11.91 -9.75
C PHE A 120 -32.49 10.42 -10.06
N TYR A 121 -33.67 9.99 -10.51
CA TYR A 121 -33.92 8.64 -10.98
C TYR A 121 -34.53 8.66 -12.38
N ALA A 122 -34.35 7.58 -13.13
CA ALA A 122 -34.91 7.44 -14.47
C ALA A 122 -36.44 7.57 -14.41
N GLY A 123 -37.00 8.43 -15.26
CA GLY A 123 -38.44 8.69 -15.29
C GLY A 123 -38.91 9.90 -14.46
N MET A 124 -38.04 10.59 -13.70
CA MET A 124 -38.43 11.76 -12.90
C MET A 124 -38.97 12.95 -13.74
N MET A 125 -38.68 12.99 -15.05
CA MET A 125 -39.20 13.99 -15.98
C MET A 125 -40.33 13.45 -16.89
N GLU A 126 -40.80 12.22 -16.67
CA GLU A 126 -41.92 11.68 -17.43
C GLU A 126 -43.22 12.38 -17.03
N ASN A 127 -43.83 13.07 -17.99
CA ASN A 127 -45.12 13.72 -17.80
C ASN A 127 -46.23 12.66 -17.77
N HIS A 128 -46.65 12.24 -16.58
CA HIS A 128 -47.85 11.41 -16.38
C HIS A 128 -49.16 12.11 -16.82
N GLY A 129 -49.11 13.41 -17.12
CA GLY A 129 -50.25 14.24 -17.52
C GLY A 129 -50.51 14.35 -19.02
N THR A 130 -49.63 13.86 -19.91
CA THR A 130 -49.92 13.82 -21.35
C THR A 130 -50.62 12.53 -21.76
N GLY A 131 -51.70 12.22 -21.06
CA GLY A 131 -52.77 11.36 -21.56
C GLY A 131 -53.59 12.14 -22.58
N GLY A 132 -53.15 12.15 -23.84
CA GLY A 132 -53.77 12.90 -24.93
C GLY A 132 -53.67 12.21 -26.29
N ARG A 133 -54.22 11.00 -26.40
CA ARG A 133 -54.66 10.30 -27.63
C ARG A 133 -53.67 10.19 -28.81
N GLY A 134 -53.18 8.96 -29.01
CA GLY A 134 -53.12 8.32 -30.32
C GLY A 134 -51.77 8.41 -31.05
N GLY A 135 -51.12 7.27 -31.24
CA GLY A 135 -50.05 7.15 -32.23
C GLY A 135 -49.08 6.00 -31.98
N GLY A 136 -49.46 4.81 -32.46
CA GLY A 136 -48.57 3.79 -33.03
C GLY A 136 -47.32 3.39 -32.24
N GLY A 137 -47.35 2.17 -31.69
CA GLY A 137 -46.14 1.50 -31.25
C GLY A 137 -45.11 1.43 -32.39
N HIS A 138 -43.90 1.89 -32.11
CA HIS A 138 -42.72 1.54 -32.88
C HIS A 138 -41.90 0.55 -32.06
N VAL A 139 -42.06 -0.73 -32.39
CA VAL A 139 -41.04 -1.73 -32.09
C VAL A 139 -39.89 -1.42 -33.06
N LEU A 140 -38.71 -1.13 -32.52
CA LEU A 140 -37.47 -1.03 -33.29
C LEU A 140 -36.58 -2.24 -32.97
N PRO A 141 -35.80 -2.72 -33.96
CA PRO A 141 -35.13 -4.03 -33.98
C PRO A 141 -34.02 -4.19 -32.94
#